data_AF-A0A2M8CZ85-F1
#
_entry.id   AF-A0A2M8CZ85-F1
#
_cell.length_a   1.000
_cell.length_b   1.000
_cell.length_c   1.000
_cell.angle_alpha   90.00
_cell.angle_beta   90.00
_cell.angle_gamma   90.00
#
_symmetry.space_group_name_H-M   'P 1'
#
loop_
_entity.id
_entity.type
_entity.pdbx_description
1 polymer ?
#
loop_
_entity_poly.entity_id
_entity_poly.type
_entity_poly.pdbx_seq_one_letter_code
_entity_poly.pdbx_strand_id
1 'polypeptide(L)'
;MESLNFYEPPKGGRVSSPKFRGLAQISEDFEGLPKGVTHWDLVHLVKDVGPHAGFTSKMITLLEYYVRFTREGDWQEGGRPIVYQSQAKTAMHFRVSERQIQRLETMLFERGALTWDTAANNKRFGVRSESGELLYASGVDLAPLAALREELEKKKEEIRLADAA
;
A
#
# COMPACT_ATOMS: atom_id res chain seq x y z
N MET A 1 24.35 5.67 13.35
CA MET A 1 23.36 4.62 13.66
C MET A 1 22.01 5.29 13.77
N GLU A 2 21.35 5.44 12.63
CA GLU A 2 20.08 6.13 12.54
C GLU A 2 18.98 5.17 13.01
N SER A 3 18.47 5.43 14.20
CA SER A 3 17.44 4.63 14.85
C SER A 3 16.15 4.69 14.03
N LEU A 4 15.62 3.54 13.64
CA LEU A 4 14.28 3.36 13.10
C LEU A 4 13.27 4.04 14.03
N ASN A 5 12.81 5.23 13.63
CA ASN A 5 11.89 6.02 14.42
C ASN A 5 10.49 5.41 14.27
N PHE A 6 10.04 4.65 15.27
CA PHE A 6 8.67 4.17 15.33
C PHE A 6 7.75 5.38 15.55
N TYR A 7 6.99 5.75 14.51
CA TYR A 7 6.02 6.84 14.57
C TYR A 7 4.92 6.55 15.58
N GLU A 8 4.78 7.41 16.60
CA GLU A 8 3.60 7.46 17.46
C GLU A 8 2.55 8.39 16.85
N PRO A 9 1.38 7.89 16.41
CA PRO A 9 0.40 8.73 15.74
C PRO A 9 -0.26 9.71 16.73
N PRO A 10 -0.39 11.00 16.38
CA PRO A 10 -1.04 12.00 17.22
C PRO A 10 -2.54 11.69 17.39
N LYS A 11 -3.10 12.08 18.54
CA LYS A 11 -4.56 12.05 18.78
C LYS A 11 -5.24 13.15 17.95
N GLY A 12 -5.56 12.83 16.71
CA GLY A 12 -6.32 13.64 15.76
C GLY A 12 -6.88 12.74 14.65
N GLY A 13 -7.93 13.19 13.94
CA GLY A 13 -8.49 12.41 12.83
C GLY A 13 -7.43 12.06 11.78
N ARG A 14 -7.55 10.90 11.14
CA ARG A 14 -6.53 10.33 10.21
C ARG A 14 -5.92 11.34 9.22
N VAL A 15 -6.73 12.29 8.76
CA VAL A 15 -6.41 13.31 7.76
C VAL A 15 -5.43 14.38 8.25
N SER A 16 -5.34 14.65 9.56
CA SER A 16 -4.49 15.74 10.09
C SER A 16 -3.05 15.34 10.38
N SER A 17 -2.68 14.05 10.24
CA SER A 17 -1.32 13.59 10.55
C SER A 17 -0.30 14.00 9.47
N PRO A 18 0.94 14.40 9.83
CA PRO A 18 2.00 14.69 8.86
C PRO A 18 2.28 13.52 7.92
N LYS A 19 2.22 12.29 8.44
CA LYS A 19 2.42 11.07 7.67
C LYS A 19 1.34 10.87 6.61
N PHE A 20 0.08 11.13 6.97
CA PHE A 20 -1.02 11.05 6.00
C PHE A 20 -0.83 12.05 4.87
N ARG A 21 -0.47 13.31 5.17
CA ARG A 21 -0.17 14.32 4.15
C ARG A 21 1.00 13.91 3.26
N GLY A 22 2.07 13.37 3.83
CA GLY A 22 3.24 12.91 3.06
C GLY A 22 2.89 11.77 2.11
N LEU A 23 2.18 10.74 2.57
CA LEU A 23 1.77 9.63 1.70
C LEU A 23 0.69 10.03 0.69
N ALA A 24 -0.18 10.99 1.04
CA ALA A 24 -1.13 11.57 0.09
C ALA A 24 -0.38 12.31 -1.03
N GLN A 25 0.63 13.13 -0.69
CA GLN A 25 1.47 13.80 -1.68
C GLN A 25 2.20 12.79 -2.58
N ILE A 26 2.80 11.74 -2.01
CA ILE A 26 3.41 10.65 -2.78
C ILE A 26 2.41 10.01 -3.78
N SER A 27 1.13 9.93 -3.40
CA SER A 27 0.10 9.37 -4.28
C SER A 27 -0.33 10.35 -5.38
N GLU A 28 -0.29 11.65 -5.11
CA GLU A 28 -0.52 12.71 -6.10
C GLU A 28 0.64 12.80 -7.09
N ASP A 29 1.87 12.63 -6.62
CA ASP A 29 3.11 12.69 -7.40
C ASP A 29 3.45 11.35 -8.10
N PHE A 30 2.56 10.36 -8.03
CA PHE A 30 2.81 9.04 -8.60
C PHE A 30 2.76 9.06 -10.13
N GLU A 31 3.91 8.84 -10.76
CA GLU A 31 4.08 8.84 -12.23
C GLU A 31 4.11 7.42 -12.85
N GLY A 32 3.79 6.39 -12.06
CA GLY A 32 3.87 5.00 -12.49
C GLY A 32 5.12 4.27 -12.03
N LEU A 33 5.17 2.97 -12.29
CA LEU A 33 6.34 2.14 -11.99
C LEU A 33 7.43 2.31 -13.05
N PRO A 34 8.72 2.20 -12.65
CA PRO A 34 9.81 2.15 -13.59
C PRO A 34 9.65 1.04 -14.64
N LYS A 35 10.17 1.28 -15.85
CA LYS A 35 10.04 0.36 -16.97
C LYS A 35 10.53 -1.05 -16.61
N GLY A 36 9.67 -2.04 -16.88
CA GLY A 36 9.96 -3.45 -16.62
C GLY A 36 9.65 -3.91 -15.19
N VAL A 37 9.23 -3.02 -14.31
CA VAL A 37 8.77 -3.36 -12.95
C VAL A 37 7.26 -3.46 -12.94
N THR A 38 6.76 -4.55 -12.36
CA THR A 38 5.35 -4.84 -12.19
C THR A 38 4.93 -4.63 -10.73
N HIS A 39 3.62 -4.48 -10.50
CA HIS A 39 3.07 -4.44 -9.15
C HIS A 39 3.32 -5.74 -8.35
N TRP A 40 3.50 -6.87 -9.04
CA TRP A 40 3.87 -8.13 -8.40
C TRP A 40 5.29 -8.12 -7.87
N ASP A 41 6.22 -7.42 -8.52
CA ASP A 41 7.60 -7.29 -8.05
C ASP A 41 7.64 -6.58 -6.69
N LEU A 42 6.77 -5.58 -6.47
CA LEU A 42 6.62 -4.93 -5.16
C LEU A 42 6.14 -5.92 -4.09
N VAL A 43 5.17 -6.78 -4.42
CA VAL A 43 4.66 -7.81 -3.49
C VAL A 43 5.73 -8.85 -3.18
N HIS A 44 6.48 -9.31 -4.18
CA HIS A 44 7.59 -10.23 -3.99
C HIS A 44 8.68 -9.61 -3.12
N LEU A 45 9.03 -8.36 -3.37
CA LEU A 45 10.00 -7.64 -2.56
C LEU A 45 9.55 -7.52 -1.10
N VAL A 46 8.29 -7.16 -0.84
CA VAL A 46 7.72 -7.15 0.52
C VAL A 46 7.72 -8.54 1.15
N LYS A 47 7.49 -9.62 0.39
CA LYS A 47 7.57 -10.99 0.91
C LYS A 47 9.00 -11.36 1.32
N ASP A 48 9.98 -10.99 0.50
CA ASP A 48 11.39 -11.33 0.71
C ASP A 48 11.96 -10.65 1.96
N VAL A 49 11.67 -9.36 2.15
CA VAL A 49 12.30 -8.57 3.24
C VAL A 49 11.33 -8.17 4.35
N GLY A 50 10.03 -8.44 4.18
CA GLY A 50 8.96 -7.98 5.07
C GLY A 50 9.20 -8.21 6.55
N PRO A 51 9.61 -9.43 6.99
CA PRO A 51 9.94 -9.69 8.38
C PRO A 51 11.02 -8.76 8.96
N HIS A 52 11.98 -8.33 8.14
CA HIS A 52 13.06 -7.40 8.52
C HIS A 52 12.67 -5.92 8.36
N ALA A 53 11.59 -5.63 7.63
CA ALA A 53 11.05 -4.29 7.39
C ALA A 53 9.81 -3.97 8.25
N GLY A 54 9.46 -4.83 9.21
CA GLY A 54 8.33 -4.63 10.11
C GLY A 54 6.95 -4.98 9.53
N PHE A 55 6.92 -5.74 8.42
CA PHE A 55 5.68 -6.31 7.88
C PHE A 55 5.39 -7.66 8.54
N THR A 56 4.20 -7.78 9.12
CA THR A 56 3.69 -9.06 9.60
C THR A 56 3.15 -9.90 8.45
N SER A 57 3.12 -11.23 8.58
CA SER A 57 2.57 -12.11 7.53
C SER A 57 1.15 -11.72 7.12
N LYS A 58 0.30 -11.28 8.08
CA LYS A 58 -1.07 -10.83 7.79
C LYS A 58 -1.12 -9.54 6.97
N MET A 59 -0.18 -8.62 7.17
CA MET A 59 -0.06 -7.41 6.36
C MET A 59 0.31 -7.77 4.92
N ILE A 60 1.28 -8.67 4.76
CA ILE A 60 1.74 -9.14 3.43
C ILE A 60 0.59 -9.84 2.69
N THR A 61 -0.16 -10.71 3.36
CA THR A 61 -1.32 -11.38 2.75
C THR A 61 -2.41 -10.39 2.36
N LEU A 62 -2.69 -9.36 3.17
CA LEU A 62 -3.66 -8.33 2.80
C LEU A 62 -3.19 -7.50 1.60
N LEU A 63 -1.90 -7.12 1.58
CA LEU A 63 -1.32 -6.36 0.48
C LEU A 63 -1.37 -7.15 -0.84
N GLU A 64 -1.00 -8.43 -0.81
CA GLU A 64 -1.11 -9.33 -1.96
C GLU A 64 -2.57 -9.44 -2.44
N TYR A 65 -3.52 -9.54 -1.52
CA TYR A 65 -4.94 -9.57 -1.86
C TYR A 65 -5.40 -8.27 -2.53
N TYR A 66 -4.92 -7.11 -2.04
CA TYR A 66 -5.27 -5.79 -2.57
C TYR A 66 -4.72 -5.53 -3.97
N VAL A 67 -3.47 -5.91 -4.22
CA VAL A 67 -2.83 -5.76 -5.52
C VAL A 67 -3.61 -6.48 -6.65
N ARG A 68 -4.30 -7.59 -6.34
CA ARG A 68 -5.18 -8.32 -7.30
C ARG A 68 -6.37 -7.50 -7.81
N PHE A 69 -6.74 -6.41 -7.15
CA PHE A 69 -7.84 -5.52 -7.59
C PHE A 69 -7.36 -4.37 -8.49
N THR A 70 -6.06 -4.29 -8.73
CA THR A 70 -5.44 -3.32 -9.62
C THR A 70 -5.05 -3.97 -10.95
N ARG A 71 -4.87 -3.16 -11.99
CA ARG A 71 -4.43 -3.56 -13.34
C ARG A 71 -3.10 -2.92 -13.66
N GLU A 72 -2.36 -3.43 -14.63
CA GLU A 72 -1.08 -2.86 -15.05
C GLU A 72 -1.18 -1.35 -15.38
N GLY A 73 -2.23 -0.92 -16.08
CA GLY A 73 -2.46 0.50 -16.39
C GLY A 73 -2.69 1.38 -15.17
N ASP A 74 -3.14 0.84 -14.03
CA ASP A 74 -3.27 1.61 -12.79
C ASP A 74 -1.89 1.97 -12.18
N TRP A 75 -0.82 1.29 -12.62
CA TRP A 75 0.56 1.48 -12.18
C TRP A 75 1.43 2.15 -13.24
N GLN A 76 0.83 2.75 -14.26
CA GLN A 76 1.52 3.50 -15.31
C GLN A 76 1.29 5.01 -15.13
N GLU A 77 1.98 5.82 -15.92
CA GLU A 77 1.80 7.27 -15.94
C GLU A 77 0.32 7.64 -16.14
N GLY A 78 -0.20 8.52 -15.28
CA GLY A 78 -1.63 8.90 -15.26
C GLY A 78 -2.57 7.89 -14.61
N GLY A 79 -2.08 6.68 -14.27
CA GLY A 79 -2.82 5.65 -13.54
C GLY A 79 -2.80 5.85 -12.03
N ARG A 80 -3.78 5.25 -11.34
CA ARG A 80 -3.86 5.25 -9.87
C ARG A 80 -4.24 3.85 -9.35
N PRO A 81 -3.41 3.18 -8.53
CA PRO A 81 -3.67 1.82 -8.05
C PRO A 81 -4.63 1.80 -6.86
N ILE A 82 -5.86 2.27 -7.07
CA ILE A 82 -6.88 2.39 -6.03
C ILE A 82 -7.71 1.11 -5.92
N VAL A 83 -7.74 0.55 -4.70
CA VAL A 83 -8.53 -0.62 -4.34
C VAL A 83 -9.85 -0.18 -3.70
N TYR A 84 -10.93 -0.30 -4.47
CA TYR A 84 -12.28 0.04 -4.04
C TYR A 84 -13.11 -1.17 -3.54
N GLN A 85 -12.48 -2.32 -3.34
CA GLN A 85 -13.13 -3.48 -2.69
C GLN A 85 -13.62 -3.10 -1.28
N SER A 86 -14.88 -3.39 -0.97
CA SER A 86 -15.47 -2.99 0.31
C SER A 86 -14.83 -3.70 1.49
N GLN A 87 -14.73 -3.02 2.63
CA GLN A 87 -14.17 -3.59 3.86
C GLN A 87 -14.92 -4.84 4.30
N ALA A 88 -16.25 -4.85 4.21
CA ALA A 88 -17.09 -6.00 4.50
C ALA A 88 -16.74 -7.23 3.64
N LYS A 89 -16.53 -7.04 2.31
CA LYS A 89 -16.14 -8.13 1.41
C LYS A 89 -14.73 -8.64 1.71
N THR A 90 -13.79 -7.74 1.99
CA THR A 90 -12.44 -8.11 2.43
C THR A 90 -12.50 -8.91 3.75
N ALA A 91 -13.24 -8.41 4.74
CA ALA A 91 -13.41 -9.06 6.03
C ALA A 91 -14.02 -10.47 5.90
N MET A 92 -15.04 -10.61 5.04
CA MET A 92 -15.65 -11.90 4.70
C MET A 92 -14.64 -12.86 4.06
N HIS A 93 -13.83 -12.40 3.11
CA HIS A 93 -12.79 -13.22 2.47
C HIS A 93 -11.78 -13.77 3.49
N PHE A 94 -11.30 -12.90 4.39
CA PHE A 94 -10.34 -13.27 5.43
C PHE A 94 -10.97 -13.94 6.66
N ARG A 95 -12.31 -14.03 6.72
CA ARG A 95 -13.08 -14.54 7.87
C ARG A 95 -12.72 -13.84 9.19
N VAL A 96 -12.61 -12.51 9.12
CA VAL A 96 -12.30 -11.64 10.25
C VAL A 96 -13.32 -10.50 10.34
N SER A 97 -13.25 -9.71 11.40
CA SER A 97 -14.06 -8.48 11.50
C SER A 97 -13.52 -7.36 10.59
N GLU A 98 -14.40 -6.44 10.17
CA GLU A 98 -13.98 -5.22 9.47
C GLU A 98 -12.95 -4.42 10.28
N ARG A 99 -13.09 -4.40 11.62
CA ARG A 99 -12.13 -3.76 12.52
C ARG A 99 -10.73 -4.37 12.42
N GLN A 100 -10.60 -5.67 12.17
CA GLN A 100 -9.29 -6.30 11.94
C GLN A 100 -8.70 -5.89 10.60
N ILE A 101 -9.51 -5.76 9.55
CA ILE A 101 -9.06 -5.22 8.25
C ILE A 101 -8.57 -3.78 8.41
N GLN A 102 -9.34 -2.93 9.10
CA GLN A 102 -8.95 -1.54 9.38
C GLN A 102 -7.60 -1.46 10.11
N ARG A 103 -7.41 -2.30 11.12
CA ARG A 103 -6.13 -2.36 11.84
C ARG A 103 -4.97 -2.78 10.93
N LEU A 104 -5.16 -3.77 10.07
CA LEU A 104 -4.13 -4.18 9.11
C LEU A 104 -3.81 -3.07 8.11
N GLU A 105 -4.82 -2.34 7.62
CA GLU A 105 -4.59 -1.18 6.76
C GLU A 105 -3.87 -0.05 7.49
N THR A 106 -4.23 0.23 8.74
CA THR A 106 -3.48 1.17 9.58
C THR A 106 -2.03 0.72 9.74
N MET A 107 -1.76 -0.56 10.00
CA MET A 107 -0.39 -1.06 10.11
C MET A 107 0.39 -0.93 8.79
N LEU A 108 -0.25 -1.16 7.65
CA LEU A 108 0.36 -0.97 6.31
C LEU A 108 0.63 0.51 6.03
N PHE A 109 -0.31 1.39 6.34
CA PHE A 109 -0.11 2.84 6.32
C PHE A 109 1.05 3.25 7.21
N GLU A 110 1.17 2.66 8.40
CA GLU A 110 2.28 2.92 9.29
C GLU A 110 3.63 2.44 8.77
N ARG A 111 3.66 1.58 7.75
CA ARG A 111 4.88 1.19 7.01
C ARG A 111 5.07 1.96 5.70
N GLY A 112 4.21 2.93 5.40
CA GLY A 112 4.27 3.67 4.13
C GLY A 112 3.80 2.87 2.92
N ALA A 113 3.21 1.69 3.12
CA ALA A 113 2.84 0.79 2.02
C ALA A 113 1.49 1.14 1.36
N LEU A 114 0.68 1.98 1.99
CA LEU A 114 -0.57 2.48 1.43
C LEU A 114 -0.97 3.81 2.06
N THR A 115 -1.85 4.51 1.38
CA THR A 115 -2.70 5.55 1.97
C THR A 115 -4.14 5.28 1.57
N TRP A 116 -5.01 6.27 1.72
CA TRP A 116 -6.38 6.15 1.28
C TRP A 116 -6.81 7.41 0.55
N ASP A 117 -7.42 7.20 -0.60
CA ASP A 117 -8.14 8.22 -1.33
C ASP A 117 -9.62 8.03 -1.02
N THR A 118 -10.15 8.78 -0.06
CA THR A 118 -11.54 8.61 0.40
C THR A 118 -12.36 9.87 0.19
N ALA A 119 -13.45 9.75 -0.57
CA ALA A 119 -14.51 10.74 -0.56
C ALA A 119 -15.21 10.81 0.80
N ALA A 120 -16.04 11.85 1.01
CA ALA A 120 -16.81 12.04 2.23
C ALA A 120 -17.57 10.74 2.62
N ASN A 121 -17.40 10.31 3.89
CA ASN A 121 -17.91 9.08 4.52
C ASN A 121 -17.08 7.79 4.36
N ASN A 122 -15.83 7.84 3.89
CA ASN A 122 -14.94 6.66 3.75
C ASN A 122 -15.53 5.52 2.90
N LYS A 123 -16.53 5.81 2.07
CA LYS A 123 -17.19 4.81 1.24
C LYS A 123 -16.24 4.44 0.11
N ARG A 124 -16.10 3.13 -0.12
CA ARG A 124 -15.37 2.61 -1.26
C ARG A 124 -16.29 2.46 -2.45
N PHE A 125 -15.88 3.03 -3.58
CA PHE A 125 -16.56 2.91 -4.86
C PHE A 125 -15.53 3.04 -5.97
N GLY A 126 -15.82 2.45 -7.11
CA GLY A 126 -14.97 2.60 -8.27
C GLY A 126 -15.70 2.15 -9.52
N VAL A 127 -15.39 2.78 -10.63
CA VAL A 127 -15.89 2.43 -11.95
C VAL A 127 -14.73 2.38 -12.92
N ARG A 128 -14.78 1.35 -13.74
CA ARG A 128 -13.84 1.14 -14.82
C ARG A 128 -14.58 1.27 -16.15
N SER A 129 -13.87 1.73 -17.17
CA SER A 129 -14.34 1.66 -18.55
C SER A 129 -14.49 0.20 -19.00
N GLU A 130 -15.09 0.00 -20.17
CA GLU A 130 -15.16 -1.33 -20.80
C GLU A 130 -13.77 -1.90 -21.09
N SER A 131 -12.81 -1.04 -21.46
CA SER A 131 -11.41 -1.44 -21.65
C SER A 131 -10.67 -1.71 -20.34
N GLY A 132 -11.24 -1.32 -19.20
CA GLY A 132 -10.69 -1.61 -17.88
C GLY A 132 -10.00 -0.48 -17.15
N GLU A 133 -9.85 0.66 -17.80
CA GLU A 133 -9.24 1.86 -17.23
C GLU A 133 -10.06 2.35 -16.04
N LEU A 134 -9.38 2.79 -14.98
CA LEU A 134 -10.05 3.32 -13.80
C LEU A 134 -10.52 4.76 -14.05
N LEU A 135 -11.83 4.95 -14.23
CA LEU A 135 -12.40 6.27 -14.53
C LEU A 135 -12.56 7.13 -13.27
N TYR A 136 -12.99 6.49 -12.18
CA TYR A 136 -13.10 7.13 -10.87
C TYR A 136 -13.10 6.08 -9.78
N ALA A 137 -12.45 6.38 -8.65
CA ALA A 137 -12.47 5.52 -7.48
C ALA A 137 -12.23 6.29 -6.18
N SER A 138 -12.68 5.68 -5.09
CA SER A 138 -12.40 6.05 -3.70
C SER A 138 -12.14 4.73 -2.97
N GLY A 139 -11.01 4.62 -2.29
CA GLY A 139 -10.51 3.36 -1.76
C GLY A 139 -9.18 3.46 -1.01
N VAL A 140 -8.51 2.31 -0.93
CA VAL A 140 -7.11 2.22 -0.49
C VAL A 140 -6.23 2.56 -1.68
N ASP A 141 -5.31 3.50 -1.53
CA ASP A 141 -4.34 3.87 -2.57
C ASP A 141 -3.02 3.16 -2.30
N LEU A 142 -2.55 2.37 -3.28
CA LEU A 142 -1.32 1.59 -3.19
C LEU A 142 -0.10 2.30 -3.81
N ALA A 143 -0.24 3.51 -4.36
CA ALA A 143 0.88 4.26 -4.92
C ALA A 143 2.08 4.39 -3.95
N PRO A 144 1.88 4.59 -2.63
CA PRO A 144 2.99 4.63 -1.67
C PRO A 144 3.85 3.35 -1.64
N LEU A 145 3.30 2.19 -2.01
CA LEU A 145 4.07 0.95 -2.12
C LEU A 145 5.18 1.05 -3.18
N ALA A 146 4.94 1.80 -4.27
CA ALA A 146 5.94 2.04 -5.31
C ALA A 146 7.11 2.88 -4.77
N ALA A 147 6.81 3.94 -4.02
CA ALA A 147 7.82 4.79 -3.38
C ALA A 147 8.64 4.02 -2.34
N LEU A 148 8.05 3.02 -1.67
CA LEU A 148 8.74 2.18 -0.69
C LEU A 148 9.72 1.18 -1.33
N ARG A 149 9.70 1.01 -2.66
CA ARG A 149 10.50 0.00 -3.36
C ARG A 149 12.00 0.15 -3.09
N GLU A 150 12.53 1.37 -3.23
CA GLU A 150 13.97 1.62 -3.10
C GLU A 150 14.49 1.27 -1.70
N GLU A 151 13.73 1.59 -0.66
CA GLU A 151 14.07 1.24 0.72
C GLU A 151 14.07 -0.28 0.94
N LEU A 152 13.09 -0.99 0.37
CA LEU A 152 13.01 -2.44 0.48
C LEU A 152 14.11 -3.14 -0.35
N GLU A 153 14.48 -2.62 -1.52
CA GLU A 153 15.60 -3.09 -2.33
C GLU A 153 16.92 -2.93 -1.58
N LYS A 154 17.14 -1.77 -0.97
CA LYS A 154 18.30 -1.55 -0.10
C LYS A 154 18.31 -2.54 1.07
N LYS A 155 17.16 -2.78 1.69
CA LYS A 155 17.05 -3.75 2.79
C LYS A 155 17.38 -5.17 2.35
N LYS A 156 16.95 -5.55 1.14
CA LYS A 156 17.24 -6.85 0.54
C LYS A 156 18.75 -7.04 0.36
N GLU A 157 19.43 -6.00 -0.10
CA GLU A 157 20.89 -6.03 -0.28
C GLU A 157 21.63 -6.10 1.06
N GLU A 158 21.20 -5.35 2.08
CA GLU A 158 21.76 -5.45 3.44
C GLU A 158 21.67 -6.89 4.00
N ILE A 159 20.53 -7.56 3.81
CA ILE A 159 20.33 -8.95 4.25
C ILE A 159 21.26 -9.89 3.47
N ARG A 160 21.31 -9.75 2.14
CA ARG A 160 22.19 -10.57 1.28
C ARG A 160 23.66 -10.46 1.69
N LEU A 161 24.14 -9.25 1.97
CA LEU A 161 25.52 -9.02 2.39
C LEU A 161 25.80 -9.61 3.78
N ALA A 162 24.83 -9.55 4.69
CA ALA A 162 24.95 -10.15 6.02
C ALA A 162 24.96 -11.69 5.97
N ASP A 163 24.17 -12.31 5.07
CA ASP A 163 24.13 -13.77 4.91
C ASP A 163 25.38 -14.33 4.20
N ALA A 164 26.11 -13.49 3.45
CA ALA A 164 27.33 -13.87 2.73
C ALA A 164 28.62 -13.71 3.56
N ALA A 165 28.54 -13.11 4.76
CA ALA A 165 29.65 -12.84 5.66
C ALA A 165 29.78 -13.93 6.75
#